data_AF-A0A349W2R1-F1
#
_entry.id   AF-A0A349W2R1-F1
#
_cell.length_a   1.000
_cell.length_b   1.000
_cell.length_c   1.000
_cell.angle_alpha   90.00
_cell.angle_beta   90.00
_cell.angle_gamma   90.00
#
_symmetry.space_group_name_H-M   'P 1'
#
loop_
_entity.id
_entity.type
_entity.pdbx_description
1 polymer ?
#
loop_
_entity_poly.entity_id
_entity_poly.type
_entity_poly.pdbx_seq_one_letter_code
_entity_poly.pdbx_strand_id
1 'polypeptide(L)'
;MNTLLEEFEHIIQKFSSQILEINDDDFNRKLEPDKWSKKEILGHLVDSAFVNYQRFIRAQFEENPKIYYDQVAYCASAGYQHAETEKLCNLWRSVNEQLLFLF
;
A
#
# COMPACT_ATOMS: atom_id res chain seq x y z
N MET A 1 26.46 0.36 -0.07
CA MET A 1 25.06 0.80 0.01
C MET A 1 24.24 -0.38 -0.51
N ASN A 2 23.17 -0.77 0.20
CA ASN A 2 22.49 -2.04 -0.01
C ASN A 2 21.59 -1.92 -1.25
N THR A 3 21.92 -2.60 -2.34
CA THR A 3 21.24 -2.49 -3.64
C THR A 3 19.74 -2.72 -3.54
N LEU A 4 19.28 -3.56 -2.61
CA LEU A 4 17.86 -3.81 -2.38
C LEU A 4 17.11 -2.59 -1.80
N LEU A 5 17.73 -1.88 -0.86
CA LEU A 5 17.09 -0.71 -0.22
C LEU A 5 17.01 0.46 -1.22
N GLU A 6 18.03 0.62 -2.06
CA GLU A 6 18.04 1.59 -3.16
C GLU A 6 16.95 1.28 -4.19
N GLU A 7 16.80 0.00 -4.57
CA GLU A 7 15.72 -0.43 -5.45
C GLU A 7 14.34 -0.17 -4.84
N PHE A 8 14.17 -0.42 -3.53
CA PHE A 8 12.91 -0.16 -2.85
C PHE A 8 12.59 1.33 -2.81
N GLU A 9 13.56 2.18 -2.47
CA GLU A 9 13.41 3.64 -2.51
C GLU A 9 13.02 4.12 -3.93
N HIS A 10 13.67 3.60 -4.96
CA HIS A 10 13.36 3.93 -6.35
C HIS A 10 11.93 3.53 -6.73
N ILE A 11 11.46 2.36 -6.29
CA ILE A 11 10.08 1.91 -6.51
C ILE A 11 9.09 2.87 -5.85
N ILE A 12 9.33 3.28 -4.60
CA ILE A 12 8.45 4.21 -3.86
C ILE A 12 8.29 5.53 -4.63
N GLN A 13 9.40 6.09 -5.09
CA GLN A 13 9.38 7.36 -5.83
C GLN A 13 8.70 7.21 -7.20
N LYS A 14 9.07 6.18 -7.97
CA LYS A 14 8.57 5.98 -9.33
C LYS A 14 7.08 5.63 -9.36
N PHE A 15 6.64 4.71 -8.51
CA PHE A 15 5.26 4.26 -8.47
C PHE A 15 4.30 5.40 -8.13
N SER A 16 4.67 6.24 -7.16
CA SER A 16 3.86 7.40 -6.76
C SER A 16 3.58 8.34 -7.93
N SER A 17 4.60 8.66 -8.73
CA SER A 17 4.43 9.50 -9.92
C SER A 17 3.54 8.85 -10.98
N GLN A 18 3.75 7.55 -11.24
CA GLN A 18 2.97 6.81 -12.24
C GLN A 18 1.49 6.70 -11.90
N ILE A 19 1.15 6.57 -10.61
CA ILE A 19 -0.25 6.50 -10.17
C ILE A 19 -0.99 7.81 -10.42
N LEU A 20 -0.35 8.96 -10.19
CA LEU A 20 -0.94 10.28 -10.39
C LEU A 20 -1.14 10.64 -11.87
N GLU A 21 -0.51 9.91 -12.80
CA GLU A 21 -0.69 10.07 -14.25
C GLU A 21 -1.92 9.31 -14.79
N ILE A 22 -2.50 8.39 -14.01
CA ILE A 22 -3.66 7.61 -14.45
C ILE A 22 -4.91 8.48 -14.28
N ASN A 23 -5.75 8.53 -15.31
CA ASN A 23 -7.01 9.27 -15.23
C ASN A 23 -7.95 8.65 -14.18
N ASP A 24 -8.76 9.50 -13.54
CA ASP A 24 -9.62 9.08 -12.43
C ASP A 24 -10.68 8.05 -12.86
N ASP A 25 -11.23 8.15 -14.07
CA ASP A 25 -12.23 7.18 -14.56
C ASP A 25 -11.65 5.76 -14.62
N ASP A 26 -10.44 5.61 -15.15
CA ASP A 26 -9.72 4.34 -15.20
C ASP A 26 -9.30 3.85 -13.81
N PHE A 27 -9.08 4.77 -12.86
CA PHE A 27 -8.75 4.42 -11.49
C PHE A 27 -9.97 3.90 -10.72
N ASN A 28 -11.13 4.49 -10.97
CA ASN A 28 -12.40 4.13 -10.36
C ASN A 28 -13.08 2.93 -11.04
N ARG A 29 -12.76 2.64 -12.30
CA ARG A 29 -13.39 1.57 -13.06
C ARG A 29 -13.19 0.19 -12.41
N LYS A 30 -14.30 -0.47 -12.13
CA LYS A 30 -14.35 -1.91 -11.85
C LYS A 30 -14.56 -2.67 -13.15
N LEU A 31 -13.79 -3.75 -13.35
CA LEU A 31 -13.99 -4.65 -14.48
C LEU A 31 -15.24 -5.52 -14.26
N GLU A 32 -15.45 -5.97 -13.02
CA GLU A 32 -16.63 -6.71 -12.57
C GLU A 32 -16.97 -6.28 -11.12
N PRO A 33 -18.21 -6.45 -10.64
CA PRO A 33 -18.62 -6.01 -9.30
C PRO A 33 -17.79 -6.62 -8.15
N ASP A 34 -17.30 -7.85 -8.32
CA ASP A 34 -16.49 -8.60 -7.35
C ASP A 34 -14.98 -8.36 -7.49
N LYS A 35 -14.55 -7.60 -8.51
CA LYS A 35 -13.14 -7.28 -8.73
C LYS A 35 -12.80 -5.91 -8.19
N TRP A 36 -11.59 -5.81 -7.64
CA TRP A 36 -11.05 -4.54 -7.22
C TRP A 36 -10.82 -3.60 -8.40
N SER A 37 -11.18 -2.33 -8.23
CA SER A 37 -10.71 -1.25 -9.10
C SER A 37 -9.22 -1.00 -8.86
N LYS A 38 -8.58 -0.21 -9.73
CA LYS A 38 -7.19 0.22 -9.48
C LYS A 38 -7.08 1.02 -8.18
N LYS A 39 -8.12 1.78 -7.82
CA LYS A 39 -8.20 2.52 -6.56
C LYS A 39 -8.24 1.59 -5.34
N GLU A 40 -9.03 0.53 -5.40
CA GLU A 40 -9.05 -0.48 -4.35
C GLU A 40 -7.73 -1.26 -4.28
N ILE A 41 -7.08 -1.51 -5.41
CA ILE A 41 -5.73 -2.09 -5.42
C ILE A 41 -4.72 -1.15 -4.74
N LEU A 42 -4.74 0.15 -5.03
CA LEU A 42 -3.87 1.12 -4.34
C LEU A 42 -4.13 1.13 -2.84
N GLY A 43 -5.39 1.11 -2.42
CA GLY A 43 -5.76 1.00 -1.01
C GLY A 43 -5.27 -0.30 -0.36
N HIS A 44 -5.41 -1.43 -1.03
CA HIS A 44 -4.86 -2.71 -0.58
C HIS A 44 -3.32 -2.67 -0.42
N LEU A 45 -2.61 -1.93 -1.27
CA LEU A 45 -1.17 -1.72 -1.12
C LEU A 45 -0.84 -0.86 0.12
N VAL A 46 -1.70 0.10 0.49
CA VAL A 46 -1.59 0.86 1.75
C VAL A 46 -1.75 -0.09 2.94
N ASP A 47 -2.78 -0.94 2.95
CA ASP A 47 -2.98 -1.95 3.99
C ASP A 47 -1.77 -2.87 4.13
N SER A 48 -1.25 -3.36 3.00
CA SER A 48 -0.05 -4.21 2.98
C SER A 48 1.17 -3.50 3.58
N ALA A 49 1.36 -2.20 3.30
CA ALA A 49 2.46 -1.43 3.85
C ALA A 49 2.34 -1.28 5.38
N PHE A 50 1.13 -1.00 5.89
CA PHE A 50 0.88 -0.95 7.34
C PHE A 50 1.13 -2.29 8.03
N VAL A 51 0.64 -3.38 7.44
CA VAL A 51 0.85 -4.74 7.96
C VAL A 51 2.34 -5.10 7.96
N ASN A 52 3.08 -4.77 6.90
CA ASN A 52 4.52 -5.00 6.85
C ASN A 52 5.28 -4.16 7.86
N TYR A 53 4.95 -2.88 8.01
CA TYR A 53 5.53 -2.04 9.05
C TYR A 53 5.36 -2.67 10.45
N GLN A 54 4.15 -3.13 10.78
CA GLN A 54 3.91 -3.84 12.04
C GLN A 54 4.69 -5.15 12.16
N ARG A 55 4.83 -5.93 11.07
CA ARG A 55 5.65 -7.16 11.06
C ARG A 55 7.08 -6.86 11.47
N PHE A 56 7.71 -5.87 10.84
CA PHE A 56 9.11 -5.53 11.11
C PHE A 56 9.34 -4.90 12.47
N ILE A 57 8.41 -4.07 12.96
CA ILE A 57 8.50 -3.54 14.33
C ILE A 57 8.34 -4.64 15.36
N ARG A 58 7.28 -5.46 15.26
CA ARG A 58 7.00 -6.51 16.26
C ARG A 58 8.07 -7.60 16.28
N ALA A 59 8.64 -7.95 15.12
CA ALA A 59 9.71 -8.93 15.06
C ALA A 59 11.00 -8.52 15.80
N GLN A 60 11.14 -7.24 16.17
CA GLN A 60 12.30 -6.77 16.95
C GLN A 60 12.20 -7.10 18.44
N PHE A 61 11.00 -7.35 18.97
CA PHE A 61 10.80 -7.56 20.41
C PHE A 61 9.84 -8.70 20.78
N GLU A 62 9.10 -9.25 19.82
CA GLU A 62 8.25 -10.43 20.01
C GLU A 62 8.88 -11.67 19.39
N GLU A 63 8.82 -12.78 20.11
CA GLU A 63 9.14 -14.10 19.55
C GLU A 63 7.96 -14.61 18.72
N ASN A 64 8.14 -14.71 17.40
CA ASN A 64 7.13 -15.19 16.43
C ASN A 64 5.78 -14.42 16.47
N PRO A 65 5.76 -13.12 16.17
CA PRO A 65 4.53 -12.32 16.21
C PRO A 65 3.48 -12.86 15.23
N LYS A 66 2.26 -13.11 15.75
CA LYS A 66 1.11 -13.47 14.92
C LYS A 66 0.42 -12.21 14.40
N ILE A 67 0.33 -12.10 13.08
CA ILE A 67 -0.36 -11.01 12.37
C ILE A 67 -1.29 -11.63 11.35
N TYR A 68 -2.59 -11.42 11.53
CA TYR A 68 -3.62 -11.86 10.59
C TYR A 68 -3.97 -10.72 9.65
N TYR A 69 -4.09 -11.02 8.37
CA TYR A 69 -4.41 -10.06 7.34
C TYR A 69 -5.35 -10.72 6.32
N ASP A 70 -6.65 -10.47 6.47
CA ASP A 70 -7.64 -10.80 5.46
C ASP A 70 -7.76 -9.62 4.51
N GLN A 71 -7.02 -9.69 3.41
CA GLN A 71 -6.95 -8.61 2.43
C GLN A 71 -8.32 -8.20 1.85
N VAL A 72 -9.26 -9.16 1.73
CA VAL A 72 -10.59 -8.88 1.17
C VAL A 72 -11.43 -8.13 2.19
N ALA A 73 -11.43 -8.59 3.44
CA ALA A 73 -12.14 -7.93 4.51
C ALA A 73 -11.58 -6.52 4.80
N TYR A 74 -10.25 -6.36 4.77
CA TYR A 74 -9.58 -5.06 4.95
C TYR A 74 -10.00 -4.07 3.87
N CYS A 75 -9.79 -4.43 2.59
CA CYS A 75 -10.11 -3.56 1.47
C CYS A 75 -11.60 -3.19 1.43
N ALA A 76 -12.49 -4.15 1.70
CA ALA A 76 -13.93 -3.89 1.77
C ALA A 76 -14.30 -2.94 2.92
N SER A 77 -13.70 -3.13 4.09
CA SER A 77 -13.99 -2.32 5.29
C SER A 77 -13.45 -0.89 5.18
N ALA A 78 -12.32 -0.71 4.52
CA ALA A 78 -11.69 0.59 4.32
C ALA A 78 -12.45 1.46 3.29
N GLY A 79 -13.26 0.87 2.42
CA GLY A 79 -14.10 1.61 1.47
C GLY A 79 -13.31 2.42 0.44
N TYR A 80 -12.13 1.95 0.04
CA TYR A 80 -11.17 2.70 -0.78
C TYR A 80 -11.71 3.24 -2.09
N GLN A 81 -12.73 2.61 -2.67
CA GLN A 81 -13.43 3.10 -3.86
C GLN A 81 -13.91 4.56 -3.71
N HIS A 82 -14.22 4.99 -2.48
CA HIS A 82 -14.74 6.33 -2.17
C HIS A 82 -13.66 7.32 -1.74
N ALA A 83 -12.41 6.90 -1.62
CA ALA A 83 -11.31 7.78 -1.23
C ALA A 83 -10.79 8.62 -2.41
N GLU A 84 -10.16 9.74 -2.07
CA GLU A 84 -9.41 10.55 -3.04
C GLU A 84 -8.11 9.83 -3.42
N THR A 85 -7.89 9.66 -4.73
CA THR A 85 -6.73 8.94 -5.28
C THR A 85 -5.41 9.53 -4.78
N GLU A 86 -5.29 10.86 -4.79
CA GLU A 86 -4.08 11.56 -4.34
C GLU A 86 -3.78 11.29 -2.85
N LYS A 87 -4.80 11.31 -1.98
CA LYS A 87 -4.63 11.00 -0.56
C LYS A 87 -4.15 9.56 -0.34
N LEU A 88 -4.71 8.60 -1.08
CA LEU A 88 -4.26 7.20 -1.00
C LEU A 88 -2.83 7.03 -1.50
N CYS A 89 -2.47 7.70 -2.60
CA CYS A 89 -1.12 7.64 -3.15
C CYS A 89 -0.10 8.22 -2.17
N ASN A 90 -0.39 9.38 -1.58
CA ASN A 90 0.45 10.01 -0.57
C ASN A 90 0.58 9.13 0.68
N LEU A 91 -0.52 8.52 1.14
CA LEU A 91 -0.48 7.61 2.28
C LEU A 91 0.35 6.36 1.98
N TRP A 92 0.18 5.75 0.81
CA TRP A 92 0.99 4.61 0.37
C TRP A 92 2.47 4.95 0.39
N ARG A 93 2.84 6.11 -0.17
CA ARG A 93 4.22 6.58 -0.21
C ARG A 93 4.78 6.75 1.20
N SER A 94 4.09 7.50 2.07
CA SER A 94 4.57 7.80 3.42
C SER A 94 4.74 6.55 4.28
N VAL A 95 3.83 5.58 4.19
CA VAL A 95 3.96 4.33 4.98
C VAL A 95 5.13 3.49 4.47
N ASN A 96 5.38 3.46 3.16
CA ASN A 96 6.53 2.74 2.62
C ASN A 96 7.86 3.46 2.88
N GLU A 97 7.91 4.79 2.87
CA GLU A 97 9.10 5.56 3.30
C GLU A 97 9.40 5.28 4.78
N GLN A 98 8.37 5.21 5.62
CA GLN A 98 8.52 4.86 7.03
C GLN A 98 8.95 3.39 7.23
N LEU A 99 8.51 2.48 6.37
CA LEU A 99 8.97 1.08 6.36
C LEU A 99 10.44 0.99 5.94
N LEU A 100 10.84 1.72 4.89
CA LEU A 100 12.23 1.79 4.44
C LEU A 100 13.17 2.28 5.56
N PHE A 101 12.74 3.29 6.34
CA PHE A 101 13.49 3.83 7.48
C PHE A 101 13.82 2.79 8.57
N LEU A 102 13.14 1.64 8.61
CA LEU A 102 13.45 0.58 9.59
C LEU A 102 14.74 -0.19 9.28
N PHE A 103 15.37 0.04 8.12
CA PHE A 103 16.55 -0.69 7.63
C PHE A 103 17.73 0.25 7.35
#